data_AF-A0A6C0IJ34-F1
#
_entry.id   AF-A0A6C0IJ34-F1
#
_cell.length_a   1.000
_cell.length_b   1.000
_cell.length_c   1.000
_cell.angle_alpha   90.00
_cell.angle_beta   90.00
_cell.angle_gamma   90.00
#
_symmetry.space_group_name_H-M   'P 1'
#
loop_
_entity.id
_entity.type
_entity.pdbx_description
1 polymer ?
#
loop_
_entity_poly.entity_id
_entity_poly.type
_entity_poly.pdbx_seq_one_letter_code
_entity_poly.pdbx_strand_id
1 'polypeptide(L)'
;MSTSTKSIINATNNAASPSPNQTPLKQGSETRTSVLPSMVPDGLGMFGSPYKPADAMLTPPQIGVNVGSSMGDVVNAVKGVGFYIDQIGFGAPSTGLTQGMPLKPLGVNYFIKTGATCSNGADMWNYMQGITQGDALGPKIKSVMSQMGLPPLQGLAPGMIEDAEHALDSKPLINALFGSGYPQCKQVTLPVGDSYGRIRDDVTGESWISSPQTAVRSGDGYVQTMWVQDTLPNGDPVNLSRDAWVAAPKTYKPNGTKNESGFENYISRPGTVITVGVLCLLAFAMLRRH
;
A
#
# COMPACT_ATOMS: atom_id res chain seq x y z
N MET A 1 20.31 -35.01 10.95
CA MET A 1 20.09 -34.55 9.55
C MET A 1 18.93 -33.58 9.52
N SER A 2 19.16 -32.29 9.80
CA SER A 2 18.21 -31.21 9.51
C SER A 2 18.88 -29.88 9.83
N THR A 3 19.63 -29.37 8.88
CA THR A 3 20.13 -27.99 8.92
C THR A 3 20.46 -27.59 7.48
N SER A 4 20.04 -26.38 7.10
CA SER A 4 20.51 -25.64 5.92
C SER A 4 19.67 -25.65 4.62
N THR A 5 18.33 -25.58 4.72
CA THR A 5 17.51 -24.99 3.62
C THR A 5 17.18 -23.51 3.83
N LYS A 6 17.29 -22.98 5.06
CA LYS A 6 17.07 -21.55 5.35
C LYS A 6 18.19 -20.61 4.89
N SER A 7 19.43 -21.10 4.69
CA SER A 7 20.54 -20.24 4.25
C SER A 7 20.61 -20.06 2.73
N ILE A 8 20.03 -20.98 1.96
CA ILE A 8 20.09 -20.92 0.49
C ILE A 8 19.08 -19.89 -0.04
N ILE A 9 17.88 -19.80 0.54
CA ILE A 9 16.86 -18.83 0.08
C ILE A 9 17.29 -17.38 0.36
N ASN A 10 18.02 -17.12 1.46
CA ASN A 10 18.56 -15.78 1.74
C ASN A 10 19.83 -15.43 0.96
N ALA A 11 20.58 -16.42 0.46
CA ALA A 11 21.77 -16.18 -0.35
C ALA A 11 21.41 -15.83 -1.80
N THR A 12 20.37 -16.44 -2.37
CA THR A 12 19.99 -16.20 -3.77
C THR A 12 19.36 -14.82 -3.98
N ASN A 13 18.66 -14.28 -2.97
CA ASN A 13 18.08 -12.92 -3.05
C ASN A 13 19.13 -11.80 -2.95
N ASN A 14 20.33 -12.09 -2.44
CA ASN A 14 21.44 -11.13 -2.36
C ASN A 14 22.48 -11.29 -3.49
N ALA A 15 22.38 -12.35 -4.30
CA ALA A 15 23.32 -12.64 -5.38
C ALA A 15 23.06 -11.84 -6.68
N ALA A 16 21.98 -11.06 -6.74
CA ALA A 16 21.72 -10.10 -7.82
C ALA A 16 22.30 -8.71 -7.52
N SER A 17 23.18 -8.58 -6.53
CA SER A 17 24.00 -7.38 -6.35
C SER A 17 25.28 -7.53 -7.19
N PRO A 18 25.58 -6.62 -8.12
CA PRO A 18 26.86 -6.67 -8.84
C PRO A 18 28.00 -6.58 -7.83
N SER A 19 28.97 -7.49 -8.02
CA SER A 19 30.21 -7.59 -7.26
C SER A 19 30.85 -6.19 -7.07
N PRO A 20 31.37 -5.83 -5.89
CA PRO A 20 31.82 -4.46 -5.57
C PRO A 20 33.09 -3.99 -6.33
N ASN A 21 33.50 -4.71 -7.38
CA ASN A 21 34.76 -4.48 -8.08
C ASN A 21 34.66 -4.48 -9.61
N GLN A 22 33.47 -4.34 -10.20
CA GLN A 22 33.36 -4.06 -11.64
C GLN A 22 33.05 -2.59 -11.87
N THR A 23 34.05 -1.88 -12.39
CA THR A 23 33.90 -0.54 -12.94
C THR A 23 32.80 -0.56 -13.99
N PRO A 24 31.69 0.19 -13.83
CA PRO A 24 30.58 0.13 -14.77
C PRO A 24 31.04 0.62 -16.15
N LEU A 25 30.69 -0.14 -17.19
CA LEU A 25 30.95 0.19 -18.59
C LEU A 25 30.27 1.53 -18.91
N LYS A 26 31.09 2.56 -19.12
CA LYS A 26 30.66 3.92 -19.44
C LYS A 26 30.28 3.96 -20.92
N GLN A 27 28.98 3.96 -21.24
CA GLN A 27 28.51 4.09 -22.61
C GLN A 27 28.38 5.59 -22.95
N GLY A 28 29.38 6.15 -23.63
CA GLY A 28 29.36 7.52 -24.14
C GLY A 28 29.55 8.63 -23.08
N SER A 29 28.91 9.78 -23.30
CA SER A 29 28.98 10.98 -22.44
C SER A 29 28.04 10.94 -21.23
N GLU A 30 27.31 9.83 -21.01
CA GLU A 30 26.44 9.64 -19.85
C GLU A 30 27.24 9.37 -18.56
N THR A 31 26.91 10.13 -17.51
CA THR A 31 27.50 10.00 -16.16
C THR A 31 26.68 9.12 -15.23
N ARG A 32 25.57 8.54 -15.69
CA ARG A 32 24.72 7.65 -14.90
C ARG A 32 25.34 6.25 -14.89
N THR A 33 25.67 5.74 -13.70
CA THR A 33 26.31 4.43 -13.50
C THR A 33 25.35 3.24 -13.61
N SER A 34 24.06 3.48 -13.91
CA SER A 34 23.06 2.43 -14.15
C SER A 34 21.92 2.97 -15.02
N VAL A 35 21.53 2.20 -16.05
CA VAL A 35 20.35 2.43 -16.90
C VAL A 35 19.07 1.95 -16.18
N LEU A 36 19.22 1.06 -15.19
CA LEU A 36 18.12 0.58 -14.35
C LEU A 36 18.03 1.46 -13.09
N PRO A 37 16.83 1.92 -12.70
CA PRO A 37 16.66 2.66 -11.46
C PRO A 37 17.12 1.80 -10.28
N SER A 38 18.22 2.18 -9.63
CA SER A 38 18.64 1.55 -8.37
C SER A 38 17.78 2.11 -7.24
N MET A 39 16.51 1.72 -7.21
CA MET A 39 15.69 1.88 -6.02
C MET A 39 15.87 0.61 -5.19
N VAL A 40 16.65 0.71 -4.12
CA VAL A 40 16.48 -0.21 -2.99
C VAL A 40 15.09 0.14 -2.43
N PRO A 41 14.07 -0.75 -2.54
CA PRO A 41 12.73 -0.40 -2.09
C PRO A 41 12.75 -0.26 -0.57
N ASP A 42 12.56 0.96 -0.06
CA ASP A 42 12.21 1.16 1.34
C ASP A 42 10.77 0.67 1.54
N GLY A 43 10.59 -0.57 2.01
CA GLY A 43 9.28 -1.14 2.34
C GLY A 43 9.01 -2.49 1.67
N LEU A 44 7.72 -2.78 1.42
CA LEU A 44 7.30 -3.93 0.63
C LEU A 44 8.06 -3.89 -0.69
N GLY A 45 8.85 -4.93 -1.01
CA GLY A 45 9.66 -4.95 -2.22
C GLY A 45 8.81 -4.72 -3.48
N MET A 46 9.46 -4.58 -4.64
CA MET A 46 8.81 -4.46 -5.96
C MET A 46 7.74 -5.53 -6.24
N PHE A 47 7.71 -6.62 -5.47
CA PHE A 47 6.82 -7.77 -5.60
C PHE A 47 5.57 -7.73 -4.69
N GLY A 48 5.36 -6.66 -3.92
CA GLY A 48 4.13 -6.49 -3.13
C GLY A 48 4.21 -6.98 -1.68
N SER A 49 3.04 -7.18 -1.06
CA SER A 49 2.92 -7.56 0.35
C SER A 49 3.39 -9.00 0.60
N PRO A 50 4.11 -9.31 1.69
CA PRO A 50 4.44 -10.68 2.07
C PRO A 50 3.22 -11.44 2.64
N TYR A 51 2.03 -10.83 2.62
CA TYR A 51 0.79 -11.43 3.09
C TYR A 51 0.54 -12.79 2.43
N LYS A 52 0.36 -13.82 3.28
CA LYS A 52 0.01 -15.17 2.87
C LYS A 52 -1.41 -15.46 3.33
N PRO A 53 -2.36 -15.65 2.41
CA PRO A 53 -3.74 -15.92 2.80
C PRO A 53 -3.89 -17.17 3.69
N ALA A 54 -3.05 -18.19 3.48
CA ALA A 54 -3.04 -19.41 4.30
C ALA A 54 -2.67 -19.15 5.77
N ASP A 55 -1.75 -18.22 6.03
CA ASP A 55 -1.31 -17.88 7.40
C ASP A 55 -2.32 -16.96 8.10
N ALA A 56 -3.12 -16.22 7.32
CA ALA A 56 -4.19 -15.36 7.82
C ALA A 56 -5.51 -16.10 8.11
N MET A 57 -5.65 -17.36 7.66
CA MET A 57 -6.83 -18.19 7.91
C MET A 57 -6.93 -18.61 9.37
N LEU A 58 -8.15 -18.55 9.92
CA LEU A 58 -8.40 -19.04 11.28
C LEU A 58 -8.22 -20.56 11.35
N THR A 59 -7.53 -21.00 12.39
CA THR A 59 -7.32 -22.42 12.69
C THR A 59 -8.58 -23.06 13.26
N PRO A 60 -8.76 -24.40 13.15
CA PRO A 60 -9.95 -25.07 13.68
C PRO A 60 -10.26 -24.75 15.16
N PRO A 61 -9.27 -24.70 16.08
CA PRO A 61 -9.55 -24.32 17.47
C PRO A 61 -10.04 -22.88 17.63
N GLN A 62 -9.56 -21.93 16.81
CA GLN A 62 -9.98 -20.51 16.85
C GLN A 62 -11.43 -20.31 16.40
N ILE A 63 -11.95 -21.23 15.59
CA ILE A 63 -13.36 -21.24 15.16
C ILE A 63 -14.24 -22.18 16.02
N GLY A 64 -13.73 -22.64 17.17
CA GLY A 64 -14.49 -23.47 18.12
C GLY A 64 -14.57 -24.94 17.74
N VAL A 65 -13.75 -25.41 16.81
CA VAL A 65 -13.69 -26.82 16.39
C VAL A 65 -12.64 -27.55 17.21
N ASN A 66 -13.11 -28.49 18.03
CA ASN A 66 -12.28 -29.37 18.85
C ASN A 66 -12.48 -30.82 18.41
N VAL A 67 -11.43 -31.63 18.55
CA VAL A 67 -11.51 -33.08 18.33
C VAL A 67 -12.11 -33.71 19.58
N GLY A 68 -13.32 -34.25 19.47
CA GLY A 68 -13.98 -34.97 20.55
C GLY A 68 -15.00 -35.99 20.01
N SER A 69 -15.51 -36.83 20.89
CA SER A 69 -16.42 -37.96 20.54
C SER A 69 -17.89 -37.66 20.81
N SER A 70 -18.24 -36.43 21.20
CA SER A 70 -19.63 -36.05 21.46
C SER A 70 -20.36 -35.60 20.19
N MET A 71 -21.69 -35.66 20.20
CA MET A 71 -22.52 -35.15 19.09
C MET A 71 -22.25 -33.66 18.81
N GLY A 72 -21.89 -32.88 19.83
CA GLY A 72 -21.48 -31.48 19.69
C GLY A 72 -20.17 -31.30 18.93
N ASP A 73 -19.22 -32.21 19.11
CA ASP A 73 -17.93 -32.19 18.41
C ASP A 73 -18.08 -32.51 16.92
N VAL A 74 -19.00 -33.43 16.58
CA VAL A 74 -19.36 -33.72 15.18
C VAL A 74 -19.99 -32.51 14.51
N VAL A 75 -20.93 -31.84 15.20
CA VAL A 75 -21.56 -30.61 14.67
C VAL A 75 -20.53 -29.50 14.48
N ASN A 76 -19.61 -29.33 15.42
CA ASN A 76 -18.53 -28.34 15.29
C ASN A 76 -17.57 -28.70 14.14
N ALA A 77 -17.21 -29.98 13.97
CA ALA A 77 -16.39 -30.42 12.84
C ALA A 77 -17.05 -30.10 11.48
N VAL A 78 -18.37 -30.33 11.35
CA VAL A 78 -19.12 -29.97 10.13
C VAL A 78 -19.15 -28.46 9.92
N LYS A 79 -19.31 -27.66 10.98
CA LYS A 79 -19.21 -26.19 10.90
C LYS A 79 -17.82 -25.73 10.44
N GLY A 80 -16.75 -26.41 10.88
CA GLY A 80 -15.39 -26.16 10.43
C GLY A 80 -15.20 -26.39 8.93
N VAL A 81 -15.72 -27.51 8.40
CA VAL A 81 -15.70 -27.78 6.95
C VAL A 81 -16.48 -26.70 6.20
N GLY A 82 -17.68 -26.35 6.68
CA GLY A 82 -18.49 -25.26 6.11
C GLY A 82 -17.75 -23.93 6.12
N PHE A 83 -17.05 -23.60 7.21
CA PHE A 83 -16.25 -22.38 7.33
C PHE A 83 -15.18 -22.30 6.24
N TYR A 84 -14.40 -23.36 6.01
CA TYR A 84 -13.35 -23.33 4.99
C TYR A 84 -13.91 -23.28 3.56
N ILE A 85 -15.02 -23.99 3.30
CA ILE A 85 -15.73 -23.89 2.01
C ILE A 85 -16.21 -22.46 1.78
N ASP A 86 -16.84 -21.87 2.79
CA ASP A 86 -17.36 -20.51 2.72
C ASP A 86 -16.24 -19.47 2.60
N GLN A 87 -15.12 -19.67 3.29
CA GLN A 87 -13.95 -18.81 3.22
C GLN A 87 -13.29 -18.83 1.82
N ILE A 88 -13.25 -20.01 1.18
CA ILE A 88 -12.65 -20.18 -0.15
C ILE A 88 -13.58 -19.71 -1.27
N GLY A 89 -14.89 -19.98 -1.15
CA GLY A 89 -15.86 -19.67 -2.20
C GLY A 89 -16.47 -18.27 -2.05
N PHE A 90 -16.97 -17.95 -0.86
CA PHE A 90 -17.85 -16.80 -0.64
C PHE A 90 -17.18 -15.65 0.13
N GLY A 91 -16.19 -15.95 0.98
CA GLY A 91 -15.62 -14.96 1.91
C GLY A 91 -16.63 -14.48 2.97
N ALA A 92 -17.80 -15.13 3.06
CA ALA A 92 -18.90 -14.80 3.96
C ALA A 92 -19.74 -16.06 4.24
N PRO A 93 -20.52 -16.11 5.33
CA PRO A 93 -21.37 -17.25 5.66
C PRO A 93 -22.43 -17.51 4.58
N SER A 94 -22.49 -18.73 4.04
CA SER A 94 -23.46 -19.12 3.01
C SER A 94 -24.58 -20.02 3.52
N THR A 95 -24.42 -20.61 4.72
CA THR A 95 -25.40 -21.55 5.31
C THR A 95 -25.74 -21.16 6.75
N GLY A 96 -26.87 -21.66 7.25
CA GLY A 96 -27.24 -21.51 8.68
C GLY A 96 -26.23 -22.15 9.64
N LEU A 97 -25.36 -23.05 9.15
CA LEU A 97 -24.31 -23.68 9.95
C LEU A 97 -23.12 -22.75 10.18
N THR A 98 -22.82 -21.88 9.23
CA THR A 98 -21.71 -20.91 9.28
C THR A 98 -22.16 -19.51 9.72
N GLN A 99 -23.48 -19.32 9.91
CA GLN A 99 -24.07 -18.08 10.38
C GLN A 99 -23.57 -17.73 11.79
N GLY A 100 -23.02 -16.52 11.95
CA GLY A 100 -22.40 -16.06 13.20
C GLY A 100 -20.91 -16.39 13.35
N MET A 101 -20.31 -17.10 12.38
CA MET A 101 -18.86 -17.28 12.33
C MET A 101 -18.18 -16.02 11.75
N PRO A 102 -16.94 -15.68 12.16
CA PRO A 102 -16.25 -14.48 11.75
C PRO A 102 -15.65 -14.60 10.33
N LEU A 103 -16.46 -14.97 9.33
CA LEU A 103 -16.04 -15.10 7.94
C LEU A 103 -15.93 -13.72 7.28
N LYS A 104 -14.75 -13.45 6.71
CA LYS A 104 -14.48 -12.23 5.92
C LYS A 104 -13.59 -12.56 4.72
N PRO A 105 -13.69 -11.83 3.59
CA PRO A 105 -12.82 -12.05 2.43
C PRO A 105 -11.35 -11.86 2.83
N LEU A 106 -10.48 -12.77 2.40
CA LEU A 106 -9.06 -12.71 2.75
C LEU A 106 -8.31 -11.91 1.68
N GLY A 107 -7.42 -11.05 2.12
CA GLY A 107 -6.66 -10.13 1.28
C GLY A 107 -6.10 -9.02 2.14
N VAL A 108 -5.16 -8.25 1.61
CA VAL A 108 -4.61 -7.06 2.27
C VAL A 108 -4.69 -5.89 1.33
N ASN A 109 -5.18 -4.76 1.83
CA ASN A 109 -5.11 -3.48 1.15
C ASN A 109 -3.84 -2.76 1.59
N TYR A 110 -3.06 -2.24 0.65
CA TYR A 110 -1.80 -1.58 0.97
C TYR A 110 -1.37 -0.59 -0.11
N PHE A 111 -0.54 0.37 0.28
CA PHE A 111 0.16 1.22 -0.68
C PHE A 111 1.53 0.64 -1.04
N ILE A 112 1.88 0.69 -2.32
CA ILE A 112 3.21 0.35 -2.84
C ILE A 112 3.86 1.60 -3.44
N LYS A 113 5.14 1.79 -3.16
CA LYS A 113 5.91 2.91 -3.71
C LYS A 113 6.17 2.64 -5.19
N THR A 114 5.78 3.57 -6.05
CA THR A 114 5.95 3.42 -7.51
C THR A 114 7.36 3.75 -7.99
N GLY A 115 8.10 4.52 -7.19
CA GLY A 115 9.41 5.06 -7.54
C GLY A 115 9.38 6.35 -8.36
N ALA A 116 8.21 6.85 -8.75
CA ALA A 116 8.09 8.18 -9.33
C ALA A 116 7.96 9.26 -8.24
N THR A 117 8.35 10.49 -8.58
CA THR A 117 8.16 11.67 -7.73
C THR A 117 7.06 12.55 -8.32
N CYS A 118 6.12 12.94 -7.48
CA CYS A 118 5.03 13.83 -7.82
C CYS A 118 5.52 15.24 -8.13
N SER A 119 4.72 16.02 -8.87
CA SER A 119 5.00 17.43 -9.18
C SER A 119 5.21 18.32 -7.97
N ASN A 120 4.74 17.93 -6.79
CA ASN A 120 4.90 18.63 -5.51
C ASN A 120 6.14 18.19 -4.70
N GLY A 121 6.94 17.24 -5.19
CA GLY A 121 8.14 16.72 -4.53
C GLY A 121 7.96 15.50 -3.63
N ALA A 122 6.73 15.02 -3.43
CA ALA A 122 6.46 13.81 -2.65
C ALA A 122 6.66 12.52 -3.48
N ASP A 123 6.95 11.41 -2.80
CA ASP A 123 6.99 10.09 -3.44
C ASP A 123 5.58 9.65 -3.85
N MET A 124 5.46 9.10 -5.06
CA MET A 124 4.21 8.59 -5.60
C MET A 124 3.98 7.15 -5.15
N TRP A 125 2.76 6.90 -4.67
CA TRP A 125 2.28 5.60 -4.24
C TRP A 125 1.18 5.10 -5.18
N ASN A 126 1.07 3.79 -5.31
CA ASN A 126 -0.07 3.13 -5.92
C ASN A 126 -0.81 2.34 -4.84
N TYR A 127 -2.13 2.35 -4.90
CA TYR A 127 -2.97 1.63 -3.95
C TYR A 127 -3.32 0.27 -4.54
N MET A 128 -2.93 -0.79 -3.83
CA MET A 128 -3.25 -2.17 -4.16
C MET A 128 -4.42 -2.61 -3.31
N GLN A 129 -5.53 -2.94 -3.96
CA GLN A 129 -6.71 -3.46 -3.29
C GLN A 129 -6.73 -4.99 -3.40
N GLY A 130 -6.21 -5.66 -2.38
CA GLY A 130 -6.20 -7.13 -2.32
C GLY A 130 -7.44 -7.75 -1.68
N ILE A 131 -8.28 -6.96 -1.01
CA ILE A 131 -9.57 -7.43 -0.48
C ILE A 131 -10.64 -7.29 -1.56
N THR A 132 -11.24 -8.42 -1.90
CA THR A 132 -12.20 -8.55 -3.00
C THR A 132 -13.55 -7.93 -2.70
N GLN A 133 -14.14 -7.34 -3.73
CA GLN A 133 -15.49 -6.78 -3.64
C GLN A 133 -16.55 -7.70 -4.25
N GLY A 134 -16.12 -8.81 -4.88
CA GLY A 134 -17.01 -9.85 -5.39
C GLY A 134 -17.71 -9.42 -6.68
N ASP A 135 -17.07 -8.55 -7.43
CA ASP A 135 -17.40 -8.11 -8.77
C ASP A 135 -16.63 -8.88 -9.86
N ALA A 136 -15.61 -9.68 -9.49
CA ALA A 136 -14.80 -10.50 -10.40
C ALA A 136 -15.59 -11.41 -11.35
N LEU A 137 -16.75 -11.94 -10.93
CA LEU A 137 -17.60 -12.80 -11.77
C LEU A 137 -18.70 -12.04 -12.51
N GLY A 138 -18.64 -10.70 -12.48
CA GLY A 138 -19.55 -9.80 -13.14
C GLY A 138 -20.88 -9.60 -12.42
N PRO A 139 -21.63 -8.53 -12.78
CA PRO A 139 -22.88 -8.15 -12.12
C PRO A 139 -23.97 -9.22 -12.26
N LYS A 140 -23.91 -10.02 -13.32
CA LYS A 140 -24.88 -11.10 -13.58
C LYS A 140 -24.80 -12.22 -12.54
N ILE A 141 -23.59 -12.71 -12.23
CA ILE A 141 -23.39 -13.76 -11.23
C ILE A 141 -23.73 -13.22 -9.83
N LYS A 142 -23.35 -11.97 -9.53
CA LYS A 142 -23.73 -11.28 -8.28
C LYS A 142 -25.25 -11.19 -8.12
N SER A 143 -25.98 -10.85 -9.18
CA SER A 143 -27.45 -10.81 -9.18
C SER A 143 -28.06 -12.20 -8.97
N VAL A 144 -27.53 -13.24 -9.62
CA VAL A 144 -28.03 -14.62 -9.46
C VAL A 144 -27.81 -15.12 -8.03
N MET A 145 -26.64 -14.87 -7.45
CA MET A 145 -26.34 -15.23 -6.06
C MET A 145 -27.30 -14.53 -5.08
N SER A 146 -27.50 -13.22 -5.27
CA SER A 146 -28.44 -12.44 -4.46
C SER A 146 -29.89 -12.95 -4.57
N GLN A 147 -30.34 -13.33 -5.77
CA GLN A 147 -31.67 -13.91 -5.99
C GLN A 147 -31.84 -15.28 -5.32
N MET A 148 -30.75 -16.04 -5.21
CA MET A 148 -30.71 -17.33 -4.51
C MET A 148 -30.52 -17.18 -2.99
N GLY A 149 -30.42 -15.95 -2.47
CA GLY A 149 -30.17 -15.69 -1.05
C GLY A 149 -28.75 -16.07 -0.59
N LEU A 150 -27.81 -16.21 -1.54
CA LEU A 150 -26.42 -16.58 -1.27
C LEU A 150 -25.52 -15.33 -1.27
N PRO A 151 -24.45 -15.32 -0.45
CA PRO A 151 -23.48 -14.24 -0.43
C PRO A 151 -22.73 -14.13 -1.77
N PRO A 152 -22.16 -12.96 -2.09
CA PRO A 152 -21.31 -12.81 -3.27
C PRO A 152 -20.07 -13.70 -3.16
N LEU A 153 -19.53 -14.09 -4.32
CA LEU A 153 -18.32 -14.92 -4.40
C LEU A 153 -17.08 -14.04 -4.18
N GLN A 154 -16.79 -13.73 -2.91
CA GLN A 154 -15.64 -12.93 -2.46
C GLN A 154 -14.55 -13.80 -1.79
N GLY A 155 -14.67 -15.12 -1.87
CA GLY A 155 -13.72 -16.02 -1.23
C GLY A 155 -12.33 -15.99 -1.87
N LEU A 156 -11.41 -16.77 -1.31
CA LEU A 156 -10.04 -16.89 -1.81
C LEU A 156 -9.96 -17.22 -3.30
N ALA A 157 -10.77 -18.15 -3.81
CA ALA A 157 -10.66 -18.60 -5.19
C ALA A 157 -11.11 -17.52 -6.21
N PRO A 158 -12.29 -16.89 -6.06
CA PRO A 158 -12.63 -15.69 -6.84
C PRO A 158 -11.64 -14.55 -6.62
N GLY A 159 -11.10 -14.43 -5.40
CA GLY A 159 -10.15 -13.37 -5.07
C GLY A 159 -8.82 -13.47 -5.76
N MET A 160 -8.31 -14.68 -5.92
CA MET A 160 -7.11 -14.92 -6.74
C MET A 160 -7.35 -14.59 -8.22
N ILE A 161 -8.58 -14.71 -8.73
CA ILE A 161 -8.93 -14.33 -10.10
C ILE A 161 -9.04 -12.80 -10.21
N GLU A 162 -9.70 -12.14 -9.26
CA GLU A 162 -9.80 -10.68 -9.19
C GLU A 162 -8.41 -10.03 -9.07
N ASP A 163 -7.56 -10.55 -8.18
CA ASP A 163 -6.19 -10.08 -8.00
C ASP A 163 -5.33 -10.36 -9.25
N ALA A 164 -5.50 -11.52 -9.89
CA ALA A 164 -4.85 -11.79 -11.17
C ALA A 164 -5.34 -10.86 -12.30
N GLU A 165 -6.63 -10.54 -12.37
CA GLU A 165 -7.15 -9.59 -13.37
C GLU A 165 -6.60 -8.18 -13.15
N HIS A 166 -6.62 -7.69 -11.91
CA HIS A 166 -6.05 -6.39 -11.55
C HIS A 166 -4.50 -6.36 -11.67
N ALA A 167 -3.82 -7.48 -11.44
CA ALA A 167 -2.38 -7.60 -11.64
C ALA A 167 -1.99 -7.74 -13.12
N LEU A 168 -2.85 -8.35 -13.95
CA LEU A 168 -2.64 -8.53 -15.39
C LEU A 168 -3.08 -7.31 -16.20
N ASP A 169 -3.98 -6.46 -15.68
CA ASP A 169 -4.13 -5.09 -16.18
C ASP A 169 -2.91 -4.26 -15.76
N SER A 170 -1.83 -4.48 -16.48
CA SER A 170 -0.55 -3.82 -16.26
C SER A 170 -0.59 -2.33 -16.61
N LYS A 171 -1.68 -1.77 -17.15
CA LYS A 171 -1.74 -0.37 -17.56
C LYS A 171 -1.46 0.61 -16.41
N PRO A 172 -2.03 0.49 -15.20
CA PRO A 172 -1.75 1.42 -14.11
C PRO A 172 -0.31 1.31 -13.63
N LEU A 173 0.26 0.09 -13.59
CA LEU A 173 1.65 -0.14 -13.19
C LEU A 173 2.65 0.34 -14.25
N ILE A 174 2.43 -0.01 -15.51
CA ILE A 174 3.23 0.45 -16.66
C ILE A 174 3.09 1.96 -16.81
N ASN A 175 1.92 2.56 -16.60
CA ASN A 175 1.78 4.03 -16.62
C ASN A 175 2.45 4.69 -15.40
N ALA A 176 2.47 4.03 -14.24
CA ALA A 176 3.21 4.53 -13.09
C ALA A 176 4.74 4.44 -13.27
N LEU A 177 5.23 3.44 -14.01
CA LEU A 177 6.65 3.20 -14.26
C LEU A 177 7.19 3.86 -15.55
N PHE A 178 6.37 3.93 -16.60
CA PHE A 178 6.71 4.40 -17.96
C PHE A 178 5.80 5.53 -18.46
N GLY A 179 4.82 5.98 -17.66
CA GLY A 179 4.12 7.24 -17.93
C GLY A 179 5.10 8.40 -17.97
N SER A 180 4.66 9.56 -18.44
CA SER A 180 5.45 10.73 -18.90
C SER A 180 6.65 11.21 -18.06
N GLY A 181 6.93 10.63 -16.90
CA GLY A 181 7.96 11.01 -15.95
C GLY A 181 7.55 12.17 -15.05
N TYR A 182 6.39 12.78 -15.34
CA TYR A 182 5.94 14.04 -14.73
C TYR A 182 4.51 13.93 -14.16
N PRO A 183 4.25 13.02 -13.20
CA PRO A 183 2.91 12.84 -12.65
C PRO A 183 2.46 14.03 -11.78
N GLN A 184 1.21 14.44 -11.94
CA GLN A 184 0.50 15.24 -10.92
C GLN A 184 -0.13 14.27 -9.93
N CYS A 185 -0.07 14.59 -8.63
CA CYS A 185 -0.58 13.74 -7.58
C CYS A 185 -1.57 14.45 -6.67
N LYS A 186 -2.44 13.66 -6.04
CA LYS A 186 -3.34 14.08 -4.97
C LYS A 186 -3.12 13.22 -3.72
N GLN A 187 -3.40 13.79 -2.55
CA GLN A 187 -3.46 12.99 -1.33
C GLN A 187 -4.79 12.24 -1.27
N VAL A 188 -4.71 10.95 -0.98
CA VAL A 188 -5.87 10.12 -0.71
C VAL A 188 -5.67 9.40 0.61
N THR A 189 -6.75 9.29 1.38
CA THR A 189 -6.79 8.51 2.62
C THR A 189 -7.61 7.25 2.35
N LEU A 190 -6.96 6.09 2.36
CA LEU A 190 -7.61 4.81 2.05
C LEU A 190 -7.35 3.78 3.17
N PRO A 191 -8.28 2.83 3.38
CA PRO A 191 -8.11 1.75 4.34
C PRO A 191 -6.96 0.83 3.95
N VAL A 192 -6.21 0.36 4.95
CA VAL A 192 -5.09 -0.56 4.77
C VAL A 192 -5.13 -1.67 5.81
N GLY A 193 -4.50 -2.80 5.48
CA GLY A 193 -4.54 -4.02 6.27
C GLY A 193 -5.50 -5.06 5.70
N ASP A 194 -5.64 -6.17 6.43
CA ASP A 194 -6.53 -7.26 6.08
C ASP A 194 -7.99 -6.96 6.45
N SER A 195 -8.91 -7.86 6.08
CA SER A 195 -10.33 -7.73 6.40
C SER A 195 -10.66 -7.79 7.89
N TYR A 196 -9.70 -8.21 8.72
CA TYR A 196 -9.77 -8.22 10.17
C TYR A 196 -9.13 -6.97 10.80
N GLY A 197 -8.63 -6.02 9.99
CA GLY A 197 -8.03 -4.77 10.45
C GLY A 197 -6.57 -4.91 10.91
N ARG A 198 -5.91 -6.03 10.60
CA ARG A 198 -4.51 -6.29 10.91
C ARG A 198 -3.61 -5.78 9.78
N ILE A 199 -2.49 -5.18 10.14
CA ILE A 199 -1.50 -4.64 9.19
C ILE A 199 -0.17 -5.40 9.24
N ARG A 200 -0.10 -6.44 10.07
CA ARG A 200 1.08 -7.27 10.32
C ARG A 200 0.62 -8.67 10.71
N ASP A 201 1.50 -9.64 10.52
CA ASP A 201 1.29 -11.00 10.96
C ASP A 201 1.38 -11.12 12.49
N ASP A 202 0.43 -11.82 13.09
CA ASP A 202 0.34 -11.98 14.56
C ASP A 202 1.39 -12.95 15.11
N VAL A 203 1.90 -13.86 14.26
CA VAL A 203 2.85 -14.93 14.61
C VAL A 203 4.28 -14.50 14.32
N THR A 204 4.53 -13.95 13.12
CA THR A 204 5.88 -13.56 12.68
C THR A 204 6.20 -12.09 12.97
N GLY A 205 5.19 -11.24 13.17
CA GLY A 205 5.36 -9.79 13.32
C GLY A 205 5.68 -9.06 12.01
N GLU A 206 5.69 -9.76 10.88
CA GLU A 206 6.01 -9.20 9.56
C GLU A 206 4.93 -8.20 9.10
N SER A 207 5.34 -7.00 8.68
CA SER A 207 4.41 -5.97 8.20
C SER A 207 3.86 -6.34 6.83
N TRP A 208 2.55 -6.26 6.68
CA TRP A 208 1.87 -6.50 5.40
C TRP A 208 1.67 -5.22 4.59
N ILE A 209 1.95 -4.05 5.18
CA ILE A 209 1.82 -2.74 4.53
C ILE A 209 3.18 -2.03 4.49
N SER A 210 3.36 -1.15 3.50
CA SER A 210 4.51 -0.26 3.43
C SER A 210 4.39 0.85 4.47
N SER A 211 5.49 1.20 5.13
CA SER A 211 5.56 2.29 6.11
C SER A 211 4.48 2.20 7.21
N PRO A 212 4.41 1.11 7.99
CA PRO A 212 3.36 0.89 8.99
C PRO A 212 3.24 2.02 10.03
N GLN A 213 4.31 2.79 10.25
CA GLN A 213 4.32 3.97 11.11
C GLN A 213 3.41 5.12 10.65
N THR A 214 3.02 5.18 9.37
CA THR A 214 2.10 6.20 8.85
C THR A 214 0.64 5.77 8.91
N ALA A 215 0.38 4.52 9.30
CA ALA A 215 -0.97 3.99 9.43
C ALA A 215 -1.62 4.51 10.73
N VAL A 216 -2.81 5.09 10.59
CA VAL A 216 -3.59 5.64 11.70
C VAL A 216 -4.80 4.74 11.92
N ARG A 217 -5.08 4.40 13.18
CA ARG A 217 -6.26 3.60 13.53
C ARG A 217 -7.54 4.40 13.28
N SER A 218 -8.46 3.82 12.53
CA SER A 218 -9.75 4.41 12.18
C SER A 218 -10.83 3.34 12.28
N GLY A 219 -11.66 3.41 13.32
CA GLY A 219 -12.64 2.37 13.64
C GLY A 219 -11.97 1.02 13.94
N ASP A 220 -12.44 -0.03 13.28
CA ASP A 220 -11.94 -1.41 13.43
C ASP A 220 -10.70 -1.72 12.58
N GLY A 221 -10.16 -0.74 11.85
CA GLY A 221 -9.01 -0.94 10.96
C GLY A 221 -8.01 0.21 10.98
N TYR A 222 -7.15 0.24 9.97
CA TYR A 222 -6.16 1.30 9.76
C TYR A 222 -6.40 2.01 8.43
N VAL A 223 -6.01 3.28 8.36
CA VAL A 223 -5.98 4.07 7.14
C VAL A 223 -4.58 4.67 6.95
N GLN A 224 -4.17 4.84 5.70
CA GLN A 224 -2.97 5.58 5.34
C GLN A 224 -3.33 6.73 4.40
N THR A 225 -2.66 7.86 4.59
CA THR A 225 -2.76 9.01 3.68
C THR A 225 -1.50 9.09 2.84
N MET A 226 -1.63 8.85 1.53
CA MET A 226 -0.50 8.79 0.60
C MET A 226 -0.78 9.65 -0.64
N TRP A 227 0.29 10.06 -1.32
CA TRP A 227 0.22 10.75 -2.60
C TRP A 227 0.09 9.73 -3.72
N VAL A 228 -1.05 9.72 -4.40
CA VAL A 228 -1.30 8.86 -5.57
C VAL A 228 -1.42 9.71 -6.82
N GLN A 229 -1.18 9.12 -7.99
CA GLN A 229 -1.35 9.81 -9.25
C GLN A 229 -2.78 10.33 -9.38
N ASP A 230 -2.90 11.60 -9.76
CA ASP A 230 -4.19 12.20 -10.01
C ASP A 230 -4.78 11.67 -11.32
N THR A 231 -6.10 11.64 -11.41
CA THR A 231 -6.83 11.02 -12.51
C THR A 231 -7.94 11.96 -12.97
N LEU A 232 -8.11 12.04 -14.29
CA LEU A 232 -9.23 12.74 -14.91
C LEU A 232 -10.54 11.97 -14.66
N PRO A 233 -11.72 12.59 -14.89
CA PRO A 233 -13.02 11.92 -14.68
C PRO A 233 -13.22 10.63 -15.47
N ASN A 234 -12.49 10.46 -16.57
CA ASN A 234 -12.49 9.26 -17.40
C ASN A 234 -11.50 8.17 -16.92
N GLY A 235 -10.78 8.41 -15.82
CA GLY A 235 -9.78 7.50 -15.24
C GLY A 235 -8.37 7.67 -15.76
N ASP A 236 -8.13 8.54 -16.75
CA ASP A 236 -6.80 8.72 -17.33
C ASP A 236 -5.85 9.45 -16.35
N PRO A 237 -4.58 9.03 -16.27
CA PRO A 237 -3.60 9.65 -15.38
C PRO A 237 -3.25 11.08 -15.82
N VAL A 238 -3.26 12.01 -14.86
CA VAL A 238 -2.87 13.40 -15.09
C VAL A 238 -1.34 13.50 -15.12
N ASN A 239 -0.84 13.88 -16.30
CA ASN A 239 0.58 14.07 -16.57
C ASN A 239 0.82 15.53 -16.97
N LEU A 240 1.82 16.16 -16.36
CA LEU A 240 2.22 17.52 -16.70
C LEU A 240 3.25 17.50 -17.84
N SER A 241 3.39 18.63 -18.54
CA SER A 241 4.59 18.86 -19.33
C SER A 241 5.81 18.95 -18.40
N ARG A 242 6.99 18.62 -18.91
CA ARG A 242 8.24 18.75 -18.16
C ARG A 242 8.40 20.14 -17.54
N ASP A 243 8.15 21.18 -18.32
CA ASP A 243 8.32 22.57 -17.88
C ASP A 243 7.33 22.93 -16.77
N ALA A 244 6.07 22.51 -16.90
CA ALA A 244 5.07 22.70 -15.86
C ALA A 244 5.42 21.91 -14.59
N TRP A 245 5.96 20.70 -14.72
CA TRP A 245 6.39 19.90 -13.58
C TRP A 245 7.60 20.50 -12.87
N VAL A 246 8.56 21.07 -13.61
CA VAL A 246 9.72 21.76 -13.03
C VAL A 246 9.30 23.07 -12.35
N ALA A 247 8.37 23.81 -12.95
CA ALA A 247 7.85 25.06 -12.39
C ALA A 247 6.93 24.86 -11.17
N ALA A 248 6.34 23.67 -11.00
CA ALA A 248 5.47 23.36 -9.88
C ALA A 248 6.23 23.45 -8.53
N PRO A 249 5.66 24.12 -7.52
CA PRO A 249 6.33 24.31 -6.24
C PRO A 249 6.49 22.97 -5.51
N LYS A 250 7.74 22.62 -5.18
CA LYS A 250 8.08 21.40 -4.44
C LYS A 250 7.84 21.59 -2.95
N THR A 251 6.58 21.66 -2.55
CA THR A 251 6.18 21.96 -1.16
C THR A 251 6.26 20.75 -0.23
N TYR A 252 6.62 19.56 -0.71
CA TYR A 252 6.71 18.34 0.09
C TYR A 252 8.04 17.62 -0.09
N LYS A 253 8.49 16.97 0.99
CA LYS A 253 9.61 16.01 0.99
C LYS A 253 9.15 14.66 0.41
N PRO A 254 10.08 13.78 -0.01
CA PRO A 254 9.76 12.43 -0.50
C PRO A 254 8.83 11.64 0.44
N ASN A 255 9.04 11.74 1.75
CA ASN A 255 8.19 11.10 2.77
C ASN A 255 6.78 11.70 2.93
N GLY A 256 6.39 12.67 2.08
CA GLY A 256 5.07 13.32 2.11
C GLY A 256 4.90 14.42 3.15
N THR A 257 5.92 14.72 3.97
CA THR A 257 5.88 15.84 4.93
C THR A 257 6.08 17.18 4.20
N LYS A 258 5.42 18.25 4.66
CA LYS A 258 5.61 19.57 4.06
C LYS A 258 7.06 20.02 4.21
N ASN A 259 7.62 20.57 3.13
CA ASN A 259 8.84 21.36 3.23
C ASN A 259 8.51 22.57 4.08
N GLU A 260 9.11 22.64 5.26
CA GLU A 260 9.23 23.90 5.99
C GLU A 260 10.12 24.83 5.17
N SER A 261 9.55 25.46 4.14
CA SER A 261 10.25 26.53 3.42
C SER A 261 10.45 27.67 4.40
N GLY A 262 11.72 27.91 4.75
CA GLY A 262 12.24 28.70 5.87
C GLY A 262 11.97 30.21 5.86
N PHE A 263 10.81 30.67 5.38
CA PHE A 263 10.41 32.08 5.48
C PHE A 263 9.23 32.31 6.44
N GLU A 264 8.21 31.43 6.47
CA GLU A 264 7.06 31.64 7.36
C GLU A 264 7.41 31.44 8.84
N ASN A 265 8.28 30.47 9.16
CA ASN A 265 8.78 30.27 10.53
C ASN A 265 9.79 31.33 10.97
N TYR A 266 10.37 32.12 10.06
CA TYR A 266 11.32 33.18 10.41
C TYR A 266 10.61 34.49 10.75
N ILE A 267 9.48 34.79 10.08
CA ILE A 267 8.68 36.00 10.38
C ILE A 267 7.70 35.76 11.54
N SER A 268 7.28 34.53 11.81
CA SER A 268 6.34 34.23 12.92
C SER A 268 7.02 33.99 14.27
N ARG A 269 8.36 33.91 14.33
CA ARG A 269 9.09 33.88 15.61
C ARG A 269 9.11 35.30 16.22
N PRO A 270 8.60 35.49 17.45
CA PRO A 270 8.50 36.82 18.04
C PRO A 270 9.87 37.52 18.18
N GLY A 271 10.96 36.76 18.35
CA GLY A 271 12.31 37.32 18.45
C GLY A 271 12.84 37.96 17.16
N THR A 272 12.46 37.44 15.99
CA THR A 272 12.89 37.95 14.68
C THR A 272 12.09 39.15 14.21
N VAL A 273 10.80 39.22 14.56
CA VAL A 273 9.98 40.43 14.33
C VAL A 273 10.53 41.62 15.11
N ILE A 274 10.96 41.40 16.35
CA ILE A 274 11.56 42.46 17.19
C ILE A 274 12.88 42.94 16.58
N THR A 275 13.74 42.03 16.12
CA THR A 275 15.05 42.42 15.55
C THR A 275 14.91 43.17 14.22
N VAL A 276 14.01 42.73 13.34
CA VAL A 276 13.71 43.45 12.10
C VAL A 276 13.08 44.82 12.40
N GLY A 277 12.13 44.88 13.35
CA GLY A 277 11.52 46.15 13.78
C GLY A 277 12.53 47.15 14.35
N VAL A 278 13.47 46.69 15.18
CA VAL A 278 14.54 47.54 15.74
C VAL A 278 15.51 48.01 14.66
N LEU A 279 15.89 47.15 13.71
CA LEU A 279 16.74 47.52 12.58
C LEU A 279 16.09 48.57 11.68
N CYS A 280 14.79 48.42 11.37
CA CYS A 280 14.05 49.41 10.59
C CYS A 280 13.93 50.75 11.32
N LEU A 281 13.71 50.74 12.64
CA LEU A 281 13.66 51.96 13.46
C LEU A 281 15.03 52.66 13.52
N LEU A 282 16.11 51.91 13.67
CA LEU A 282 17.47 52.46 13.65
C LEU A 282 17.83 53.05 12.28
N ALA A 283 17.47 52.37 11.19
CA ALA A 283 17.67 52.89 9.84
C ALA A 283 16.87 54.18 9.60
N PHE A 284 15.62 54.24 10.07
CA PHE A 284 14.78 55.44 9.98
C PHE A 284 15.33 56.59 10.83
N ALA A 285 15.85 56.31 12.02
CA ALA A 285 16.47 57.31 12.89
C ALA A 285 17.76 57.88 12.29
N MET A 286 18.57 57.06 11.59
CA MET A 286 19.76 57.54 10.89
C MET A 286 19.40 58.37 9.66
N LEU A 287 18.38 57.99 8.89
CA LEU A 287 17.93 58.72 7.71
C LEU A 287 17.33 60.10 8.06
N ARG A 288 16.70 60.25 9.23
CA ARG A 288 16.12 61.52 9.68
C ARG A 288 17.16 62.50 10.26
N ARG A 289 18.41 62.07 10.43
CA ARG A 289 19.49 62.87 11.02
C ARG A 289 20.36 63.57 9.96
N HIS A 290 20.07 63.34 8.68
CA HIS A 290 20.54 64.11 7.53
C HIS A 290 19.40 64.99 7.00
#